data_AF-A0A1Y2BP74-F1
#
_entry.id   AF-A0A1Y2BP74-F1
#
_cell.length_a   1.000
_cell.length_b   1.000
_cell.length_c   1.000
_cell.angle_alpha   90.00
_cell.angle_beta   90.00
_cell.angle_gamma   90.00
#
_symmetry.space_group_name_H-M   'P 1'
#
loop_
_entity.id
_entity.type
_entity.pdbx_description
1 polymer ?
#
loop_
_entity_poly.entity_id
_entity_poly.type
_entity_poly.pdbx_seq_one_letter_code
_entity_poly.pdbx_strand_id
1 'polypeptide(L)'
;MSTPHDAEPTWYKYVGITLALTSGLFIGSSFIFKKRGLLDTKAKHGELGDGHAYLKSPMWWTGMILMALGEVLNFVAYAFSPAILVTPLGAISVVISAILSEIFLKERLNFTGKVGCAQCIIGAVIIVLHAPESNGSDTIPEFFGYVTAPSFIMYAVLCGAGIAYLVYIIAPLHGETNPMVYITTCSLIGSFLVLSCQGLGSSLAYTFSHWNEDNQFLQWPIYPLMRSSRSP
;
A
#
# COMPACT_ATOMS: atom_id res chain seq x y z
N MET A 1 27.42 2.87 -28.31
CA MET A 1 27.01 4.28 -28.46
C MET A 1 25.64 4.38 -27.80
N SER A 2 25.60 4.64 -26.49
CA SER A 2 24.37 4.72 -25.69
C SER A 2 23.69 6.05 -25.97
N THR A 3 22.48 6.01 -26.53
CA THR A 3 21.60 7.18 -26.63
C THR A 3 21.33 7.74 -25.24
N PRO A 4 21.30 9.07 -25.06
CA PRO A 4 20.94 9.66 -23.77
C PRO A 4 19.46 9.32 -23.56
N HIS A 5 19.18 8.41 -22.62
CA HIS A 5 17.83 8.19 -22.11
C HIS A 5 17.33 9.54 -21.61
N ASP A 6 16.17 9.97 -22.11
CA ASP A 6 15.47 11.16 -21.65
C ASP A 6 15.34 11.08 -20.13
N ALA A 7 16.13 11.89 -19.43
CA ALA A 7 16.09 11.95 -17.98
C ALA A 7 14.75 12.58 -17.60
N GLU A 8 13.82 11.76 -17.08
CA GLU A 8 12.60 12.28 -16.47
C GLU A 8 12.99 13.39 -15.48
N PRO A 9 12.29 14.54 -15.51
CA PRO A 9 12.74 15.69 -14.77
C PRO A 9 12.66 15.40 -13.27
N THR A 10 13.74 15.70 -12.54
CA THR A 10 14.00 15.29 -11.14
C THR A 10 12.86 15.64 -10.17
N TRP A 11 11.99 16.61 -10.52
CA TRP A 11 10.84 17.01 -9.72
C TRP A 11 9.82 15.90 -9.48
N TYR A 12 9.62 14.96 -10.42
CA TYR A 12 8.67 13.86 -10.24
C TYR A 12 9.03 12.95 -9.06
N LYS A 13 10.32 12.61 -8.93
CA LYS A 13 10.84 11.83 -7.79
C LYS A 13 10.58 12.54 -6.46
N TYR A 14 10.82 13.85 -6.38
CA TYR A 14 10.55 14.62 -5.16
C TYR A 14 9.06 14.70 -4.82
N VAL A 15 8.20 14.82 -5.84
CA VAL A 15 6.74 14.78 -5.66
C VAL A 15 6.29 13.42 -5.13
N GLY A 16 6.77 12.32 -5.69
CA GLY A 16 6.46 10.97 -5.19
C GLY A 16 6.94 10.74 -3.75
N ILE A 17 8.14 11.20 -3.38
CA ILE A 17 8.66 11.08 -2.01
C ILE A 17 7.84 11.90 -1.01
N THR A 18 7.52 13.16 -1.35
CA THR A 18 6.72 14.02 -0.46
C THR A 18 5.31 13.47 -0.27
N LEU A 19 4.67 12.99 -1.35
CA LEU A 19 3.38 12.30 -1.29
C LEU A 19 3.42 11.04 -0.44
N ALA A 20 4.46 10.21 -0.58
CA ALA A 20 4.63 8.99 0.22
C ALA A 20 4.81 9.30 1.72
N LEU A 21 5.59 10.33 2.06
CA LEU A 21 5.76 10.76 3.45
C LEU A 21 4.46 11.33 4.05
N THR A 22 3.74 12.16 3.29
CA THR A 22 2.44 12.69 3.71
C THR A 22 1.40 11.59 3.88
N SER A 23 1.36 10.62 2.95
CA SER A 23 0.57 9.39 3.08
C SER A 23 0.90 8.65 4.38
N GLY A 24 2.19 8.41 4.65
CA GLY A 24 2.63 7.72 5.85
C GLY A 24 2.21 8.41 7.15
N LEU A 25 2.19 9.74 7.17
CA LEU A 25 1.66 10.53 8.29
C LEU A 25 0.16 10.31 8.50
N PHE A 26 -0.63 10.32 7.42
CA PHE A 26 -2.07 10.09 7.49
C PHE A 26 -2.40 8.65 7.90
N ILE A 27 -1.76 7.66 7.28
CA ILE A 27 -1.94 6.25 7.60
C ILE A 27 -1.52 5.99 9.06
N GLY A 28 -0.35 6.47 9.47
CA GLY A 28 0.16 6.32 10.84
C GLY A 28 -0.78 6.93 11.89
N SER A 29 -1.27 8.16 11.62
CA SER A 29 -2.24 8.83 12.49
C SER A 29 -3.59 8.10 12.51
N SER A 30 -4.03 7.53 11.38
CA SER A 30 -5.30 6.82 11.25
C SER A 30 -5.42 5.66 12.26
N PHE A 31 -4.32 4.94 12.50
CA PHE A 31 -4.28 3.83 13.44
C PHE A 31 -4.57 4.29 14.86
N ILE A 32 -4.10 5.48 15.25
CA ILE A 32 -4.30 6.04 16.58
C ILE A 32 -5.75 6.48 16.79
N PHE A 33 -6.35 7.14 15.81
CA PHE A 33 -7.77 7.49 15.86
C PHE A 33 -8.67 6.25 15.92
N LYS A 34 -8.40 5.24 15.08
CA LYS A 34 -9.13 3.95 15.11
C LYS A 34 -8.97 3.26 16.47
N LYS A 35 -7.74 3.16 16.99
CA LYS A 35 -7.45 2.51 18.27
C LYS A 35 -8.13 3.23 19.43
N ARG A 36 -8.05 4.57 19.47
CA ARG A 36 -8.72 5.38 20.50
C ARG A 36 -10.24 5.26 20.41
N GLY A 37 -10.81 5.31 19.20
CA GLY A 37 -12.25 5.13 18.99
C GLY A 37 -12.76 3.75 19.44
N LEU A 38 -11.97 2.70 19.21
CA LEU A 38 -12.26 1.35 19.69
C LEU A 38 -12.20 1.27 21.22
N LEU A 39 -11.16 1.82 21.86
CA LEU A 39 -11.01 1.83 23.31
C LEU A 39 -12.14 2.61 24.00
N ASP A 40 -12.52 3.78 23.47
CA ASP A 40 -13.64 4.59 24.00
C ASP A 40 -14.99 3.86 23.88
N THR A 41 -15.20 3.16 22.75
CA THR A 41 -16.42 2.35 22.56
C THR A 41 -16.47 1.18 23.54
N LYS A 42 -15.35 0.46 23.72
CA LYS A 42 -15.24 -0.63 24.70
C LYS A 42 -15.50 -0.15 26.13
N ALA A 43 -14.98 1.02 26.50
CA ALA A 43 -15.21 1.62 27.82
C ALA A 43 -16.69 1.98 28.05
N LYS A 44 -17.41 2.42 27.01
CA LYS A 44 -18.82 2.84 27.11
C LYS A 44 -19.83 1.71 27.03
N HIS A 45 -19.54 0.65 26.27
CA HIS A 45 -20.51 -0.43 25.99
C HIS A 45 -20.11 -1.79 26.61
N GLY A 46 -18.95 -1.89 27.29
CA GLY A 46 -18.42 -3.13 27.83
C GLY A 46 -17.93 -4.11 26.76
N GLU A 47 -17.28 -5.21 27.16
CA GLU A 47 -16.85 -6.28 26.24
C GLU A 47 -18.02 -7.02 25.55
N LEU A 48 -19.24 -6.89 26.09
CA LEU A 48 -20.47 -7.53 25.61
C LEU A 48 -21.37 -6.61 24.77
N GLY A 49 -20.97 -5.35 24.54
CA GLY A 49 -21.72 -4.43 23.69
C GLY A 49 -21.55 -4.81 22.23
N ASP A 50 -22.59 -5.43 21.66
CA ASP A 50 -22.86 -5.73 20.24
C ASP A 50 -21.68 -5.42 19.31
N GLY A 51 -21.02 -6.43 18.73
CA GLY A 51 -19.69 -6.36 18.11
C GLY A 51 -19.48 -5.26 17.05
N HIS A 52 -20.54 -4.54 16.68
CA HIS A 52 -20.59 -3.41 15.77
C HIS A 52 -20.70 -2.02 16.44
N ALA A 53 -20.68 -1.91 17.77
CA ALA A 53 -20.83 -0.63 18.48
C ALA A 53 -19.79 0.43 18.08
N TYR A 54 -18.61 0.00 17.61
CA TYR A 54 -17.55 0.89 17.15
C TYR A 54 -17.93 1.66 15.87
N LEU A 55 -18.86 1.13 15.06
CA LEU A 55 -19.36 1.79 13.84
C LEU A 55 -20.13 3.07 14.14
N LYS A 56 -20.65 3.24 15.37
CA LYS A 56 -21.31 4.47 15.81
C LYS A 56 -20.32 5.53 16.29
N SER A 57 -19.04 5.19 16.46
CA SER A 57 -18.03 6.12 16.94
C SER A 57 -17.58 7.07 15.82
N PRO A 58 -17.82 8.38 15.94
CA PRO A 58 -17.34 9.35 14.94
C PRO A 58 -15.81 9.37 14.86
N MET A 59 -15.12 9.09 15.98
CA MET A 59 -13.66 9.04 16.03
C MET A 59 -13.08 7.86 15.24
N TRP A 60 -13.78 6.72 15.22
CA TRP A 60 -13.39 5.58 14.39
C TRP A 60 -13.53 5.91 12.89
N TRP A 61 -14.63 6.55 12.50
CA TRP A 61 -14.84 7.02 11.12
C TRP A 61 -13.82 8.07 10.68
N THR A 62 -13.44 9.01 11.56
CA THR A 62 -12.33 9.95 11.27
C THR A 62 -11.05 9.20 10.93
N GLY A 63 -10.73 8.14 11.70
CA GLY A 63 -9.59 7.28 11.40
C GLY A 63 -9.73 6.53 10.07
N MET A 64 -10.92 6.05 9.71
CA MET A 64 -11.17 5.40 8.41
C MET A 64 -11.01 6.37 7.23
N ILE A 65 -11.52 7.60 7.34
CA ILE A 65 -11.38 8.63 6.30
C ILE A 65 -9.91 9.00 6.13
N LEU A 66 -9.17 9.16 7.23
CA LEU A 66 -7.74 9.47 7.19
C LEU A 66 -6.92 8.34 6.54
N MET A 67 -7.29 7.08 6.80
CA MET A 67 -6.70 5.92 6.13
C MET A 67 -6.98 5.95 4.62
N ALA A 68 -8.22 6.18 4.21
CA ALA A 68 -8.60 6.24 2.81
C ALA A 68 -7.85 7.36 2.07
N LEU A 69 -7.73 8.55 2.67
CA LEU A 69 -6.94 9.65 2.11
C LEU A 69 -5.46 9.27 1.97
N GLY A 70 -4.88 8.63 3.00
CA GLY A 70 -3.51 8.16 2.97
C GLY A 70 -3.25 7.15 1.85
N GLU A 71 -4.12 6.15 1.69
CA GLU A 71 -4.02 5.15 0.61
C GLU A 71 -4.13 5.78 -0.78
N VAL A 72 -5.00 6.78 -0.97
CA VAL A 72 -5.07 7.53 -2.24
C VAL A 72 -3.75 8.24 -2.52
N LEU A 73 -3.18 8.94 -1.54
CA LEU A 73 -1.88 9.60 -1.70
C LEU A 73 -0.75 8.59 -1.93
N ASN A 74 -0.80 7.42 -1.30
CA ASN A 74 0.13 6.33 -1.52
C ASN A 74 0.05 5.79 -2.96
N PHE A 75 -1.18 5.61 -3.47
CA PHE A 75 -1.41 5.19 -4.84
C PHE A 75 -0.88 6.21 -5.85
N VAL A 76 -1.12 7.50 -5.60
CA VAL A 76 -0.55 8.58 -6.43
C VAL A 76 0.97 8.60 -6.35
N ALA A 77 1.56 8.31 -5.18
CA ALA A 77 3.02 8.21 -5.05
C ALA A 77 3.61 7.07 -5.91
N TYR A 78 2.92 5.93 -6.03
CA TYR A 78 3.33 4.84 -6.93
C TYR A 78 3.25 5.21 -8.42
N ALA A 79 2.46 6.23 -8.77
CA ALA A 79 2.35 6.73 -10.13
C ALA A 79 3.56 7.58 -10.53
N PHE A 80 4.20 8.25 -9.57
CA PHE A 80 5.34 9.17 -9.80
C PHE A 80 6.70 8.61 -9.37
N SER A 81 6.71 7.57 -8.53
CA SER A 81 7.93 6.97 -7.99
C SER A 81 7.82 5.44 -7.94
N PRO A 82 8.93 4.71 -8.16
CA PRO A 82 8.94 3.26 -8.14
C PRO A 82 8.64 2.72 -6.73
N ALA A 83 7.98 1.56 -6.66
CA ALA A 83 7.56 1.00 -5.37
C ALA A 83 8.71 0.66 -4.44
N ILE A 84 9.92 0.40 -4.98
CA ILE A 84 11.12 0.15 -4.16
C ILE A 84 11.50 1.36 -3.30
N LEU A 85 11.15 2.58 -3.72
CA LEU A 85 11.33 3.81 -2.94
C LEU A 85 10.10 4.11 -2.06
N VAL A 86 8.90 3.92 -2.57
CA VAL A 86 7.66 4.26 -1.85
C VAL A 86 7.40 3.31 -0.66
N THR A 87 7.67 2.01 -0.81
CA THR A 87 7.43 0.99 0.23
C THR A 87 8.23 1.22 1.52
N PRO A 88 9.56 1.48 1.50
CA PRO A 88 10.31 1.80 2.73
C PRO A 88 9.86 3.11 3.37
N LEU A 89 9.43 4.11 2.57
CA LEU A 89 8.85 5.34 3.11
C LEU A 89 7.50 5.07 3.81
N GLY A 90 6.70 4.14 3.27
CA GLY A 90 5.49 3.65 3.91
C GLY A 90 5.75 3.00 5.28
N ALA A 91 6.89 2.35 5.48
CA ALA A 91 7.27 1.75 6.77
C ALA A 91 7.47 2.80 7.88
N ILE A 92 7.76 4.06 7.52
CA ILE A 92 7.85 5.19 8.48
C ILE A 92 6.48 5.45 9.14
N SER A 93 5.36 5.11 8.49
CA SER A 93 4.01 5.21 9.09
C SER A 93 3.88 4.40 10.38
N VAL A 94 4.56 3.25 10.47
CA VAL A 94 4.59 2.41 11.67
C VAL A 94 5.29 3.14 12.81
N VAL A 95 6.43 3.78 12.52
CA VAL A 95 7.19 4.58 13.51
C VAL A 95 6.36 5.78 13.98
N ILE A 96 5.71 6.49 13.06
CA ILE A 96 4.81 7.60 13.37
C ILE A 96 3.67 7.12 14.28
N SER A 97 3.04 5.99 13.94
CA SER A 97 1.97 5.42 14.76
C SER A 97 2.47 5.04 16.15
N ALA A 98 3.66 4.44 16.28
CA ALA A 98 4.27 4.10 17.56
C ALA A 98 4.49 5.34 18.45
N ILE A 99 5.07 6.41 17.89
CA ILE A 99 5.30 7.68 18.60
C ILE A 99 3.97 8.32 19.02
N LEU A 100 3.01 8.40 18.11
CA LEU A 100 1.70 8.96 18.41
C LEU A 100 0.92 8.12 19.43
N SER A 101 1.10 6.79 19.47
CA SER A 101 0.50 5.92 20.48
C SER A 101 1.05 6.23 21.88
N GLU A 102 2.36 6.43 22.01
CA GLU A 102 2.96 6.81 23.30
C GLU A 102 2.45 8.19 23.78
N ILE A 103 2.27 9.15 22.87
CA ILE A 103 1.80 10.50 23.22
C ILE A 103 0.30 10.52 23.54
N PHE A 104 -0.54 10.00 22.65
CA PHE A 104 -2.00 10.15 22.73
C PHE A 104 -2.68 9.12 23.61
N LEU A 105 -2.18 7.87 23.63
CA LEU A 105 -2.75 6.78 24.43
C LEU A 105 -1.98 6.58 25.74
N LYS A 106 -0.85 7.27 25.93
CA LYS A 106 0.05 7.11 27.10
C LYS A 106 0.54 5.68 27.30
N GLU A 107 0.54 4.88 26.23
CA GLU A 107 1.07 3.53 26.25
C GLU A 107 2.59 3.59 26.14
N ARG A 108 3.29 3.10 27.17
CA ARG A 108 4.75 3.06 27.15
C ARG A 108 5.22 2.04 26.11
N LEU A 109 6.05 2.51 25.19
CA LEU A 109 6.67 1.64 24.19
C LEU A 109 7.71 0.74 24.86
N ASN A 110 7.49 -0.57 24.78
CA ASN A 110 8.41 -1.55 25.35
C ASN A 110 9.77 -1.52 24.61
N PHE A 111 10.85 -2.03 25.24
CA PHE A 111 12.19 -2.01 24.65
C PHE A 111 12.23 -2.65 23.25
N THR A 112 11.56 -3.78 23.08
CA THR A 112 11.39 -4.45 21.78
C THR A 112 10.74 -3.56 20.72
N GLY A 113 9.76 -2.74 21.11
CA GLY A 113 9.11 -1.79 20.20
C GLY A 113 10.06 -0.66 19.75
N LYS A 114 10.92 -0.18 20.67
CA LYS A 114 11.93 0.84 20.37
C LYS A 114 12.98 0.30 19.40
N VAL A 115 13.47 -0.92 19.65
CA VAL A 115 14.40 -1.62 18.75
C VAL A 115 13.75 -1.86 17.39
N GLY A 116 12.48 -2.28 17.34
CA GLY A 116 11.73 -2.45 16.09
C GLY A 116 11.60 -1.15 15.28
N CYS A 117 11.29 -0.03 15.94
CA CYS A 117 11.24 1.28 15.28
C CYS A 117 12.61 1.70 14.75
N ALA A 118 13.68 1.51 15.53
CA ALA A 118 15.04 1.80 15.08
C ALA A 118 15.42 0.96 13.85
N GLN A 119 15.11 -0.35 13.87
CA GLN A 119 15.38 -1.25 12.76
C GLN A 119 14.57 -0.88 11.50
N CYS A 120 13.33 -0.43 11.66
CA CYS A 120 12.50 0.06 10.56
C CYS A 120 13.13 1.29 9.89
N ILE A 121 13.60 2.26 10.68
CA ILE A 121 14.28 3.45 10.16
C ILE A 121 15.56 3.06 9.43
N ILE A 122 16.39 2.21 10.03
CA ILE A 122 17.64 1.74 9.44
C ILE A 122 17.38 1.03 8.11
N GLY A 123 16.41 0.10 8.08
CA GLY A 123 16.04 -0.63 6.87
C GLY A 123 15.51 0.29 5.77
N ALA A 124 14.63 1.24 6.12
CA ALA A 124 14.10 2.20 5.16
C ALA A 124 15.21 3.08 4.55
N VAL A 125 16.15 3.58 5.36
CA VAL A 125 17.28 4.38 4.89
C VAL A 125 18.20 3.56 3.99
N ILE A 126 18.54 2.31 4.36
CA ILE A 126 19.41 1.45 3.54
C ILE A 126 18.80 1.21 2.16
N ILE A 127 17.50 0.90 2.09
CA ILE A 127 16.81 0.66 0.81
C ILE A 127 16.78 1.94 -0.02
N VAL A 128 16.42 3.08 0.55
CA VAL A 128 16.38 4.36 -0.18
C VAL A 128 17.76 4.76 -0.72
N LEU A 129 18.84 4.51 0.04
CA LEU A 129 20.21 4.85 -0.38
C LEU A 129 20.78 3.92 -1.45
N HIS A 130 20.37 2.65 -1.46
CA HIS A 130 20.88 1.63 -2.41
C HIS A 130 19.90 1.28 -3.52
N ALA A 131 18.71 1.88 -3.53
CA ALA A 131 17.72 1.67 -4.56
C ALA A 131 18.32 2.12 -5.91
N PRO A 132 18.43 1.22 -6.90
CA PRO A 132 18.88 1.61 -8.22
C PRO A 132 17.89 2.61 -8.81
N GLU A 133 18.39 3.54 -9.61
CA GLU A 133 17.53 4.38 -10.45
C GLU A 133 17.00 3.52 -11.61
N SER A 134 16.10 2.58 -11.31
CA SER A 134 15.37 1.87 -12.34
C SER A 134 14.20 2.73 -12.79
N ASN A 135 14.16 3.06 -14.08
CA ASN A 135 12.95 3.57 -14.71
C ASN A 135 11.85 2.54 -14.46
N GLY A 136 10.70 2.98 -13.96
CA GLY A 136 9.53 2.11 -13.89
C GLY A 136 9.21 1.62 -15.30
N SER A 137 8.61 0.43 -15.44
CA SER A 137 8.04 0.04 -16.72
C SER A 137 6.93 1.04 -17.07
N ASP A 138 7.22 2.01 -17.92
CA ASP A 138 6.35 3.17 -18.16
C ASP A 138 5.10 2.84 -18.97
N THR A 139 4.99 1.60 -19.48
CA THR A 139 3.99 1.25 -20.50
C THR A 139 3.31 -0.10 -20.20
N ILE A 140 1.98 -0.13 -20.29
CA ILE A 140 1.14 -1.33 -20.10
C ILE A 140 1.67 -2.60 -20.80
N PRO A 141 2.13 -2.58 -22.07
CA PRO A 141 2.61 -3.77 -22.76
C PRO A 141 3.85 -4.39 -22.11
N GLU A 142 4.74 -3.58 -21.54
CA GLU A 142 5.94 -4.05 -20.87
C GLU A 142 5.58 -4.72 -19.53
N PHE A 143 4.64 -4.14 -18.79
CA PHE A 143 4.08 -4.75 -17.58
C PHE A 143 3.46 -6.13 -17.86
N PHE A 144 2.69 -6.28 -18.94
CA PHE A 144 2.16 -7.58 -19.34
C PHE A 144 3.27 -8.56 -19.74
N GLY A 145 4.35 -8.09 -20.35
CA GLY A 145 5.55 -8.89 -20.58
C GLY A 145 6.13 -9.47 -19.29
N TYR A 146 6.27 -8.64 -18.24
CA TYR A 146 6.75 -9.09 -16.93
C TYR A 146 5.77 -10.03 -16.21
N VAL A 147 4.46 -9.78 -16.30
CA VAL A 147 3.42 -10.63 -15.69
C VAL A 147 3.34 -12.01 -16.36
N THR A 148 3.57 -12.07 -17.67
CA THR A 148 3.53 -13.33 -18.44
C THR A 148 4.86 -14.10 -18.33
N ALA A 149 5.90 -13.50 -17.73
CA ALA A 149 7.16 -14.17 -17.51
C ALA A 149 6.97 -15.39 -16.60
N PRO A 150 7.61 -16.53 -16.91
CA PRO A 150 7.44 -17.77 -16.16
C PRO A 150 7.83 -17.63 -14.68
N SER A 151 8.79 -16.74 -14.37
CA SER A 151 9.18 -16.42 -12.99
C SER A 151 8.05 -15.75 -12.20
N PHE A 152 7.33 -14.80 -12.80
CA PHE A 152 6.21 -14.13 -12.16
C PHE A 152 5.02 -15.08 -11.96
N ILE A 153 4.72 -15.92 -12.97
CA ILE A 153 3.66 -16.93 -12.86
C ILE A 153 3.97 -17.92 -11.72
N MET A 154 5.21 -18.40 -11.61
CA MET A 154 5.62 -19.27 -10.51
C MET A 154 5.46 -18.59 -9.15
N TYR A 155 5.89 -17.33 -9.02
CA TYR A 155 5.67 -16.53 -7.82
C TYR A 155 4.17 -16.38 -7.49
N ALA A 156 3.35 -16.06 -8.48
CA ALA A 156 1.90 -15.91 -8.33
C ALA A 156 1.22 -17.20 -7.86
N VAL A 157 1.56 -18.34 -8.46
CA VAL A 157 1.03 -19.65 -8.08
C VAL A 157 1.46 -20.04 -6.68
N LEU A 158 2.74 -19.86 -6.32
CA LEU A 158 3.26 -20.21 -5.01
C LEU A 158 2.60 -19.38 -3.90
N CYS A 159 2.50 -18.06 -4.08
CA CYS A 159 1.85 -17.24 -3.08
C CYS A 159 0.33 -17.47 -3.05
N GLY A 160 -0.33 -17.69 -4.19
CA GLY A 160 -1.74 -18.05 -4.25
C GLY A 160 -2.04 -19.36 -3.51
N ALA A 161 -1.22 -20.39 -3.74
CA ALA A 161 -1.29 -21.65 -3.01
C ALA A 161 -1.01 -21.45 -1.51
N GLY A 162 -0.02 -20.62 -1.16
CA GLY A 162 0.29 -20.26 0.22
C GLY A 162 -0.87 -19.57 0.93
N ILE A 163 -1.51 -18.59 0.29
CA ILE A 163 -2.70 -17.90 0.81
C ILE A 163 -3.84 -18.89 0.98
N ALA A 164 -4.13 -19.74 -0.02
CA ALA A 164 -5.19 -20.74 0.08
C ALA A 164 -4.93 -21.73 1.23
N TYR A 165 -3.69 -22.21 1.38
CA TYR A 165 -3.30 -23.08 2.48
C TYR A 165 -3.46 -22.39 3.85
N LEU A 166 -3.00 -21.16 3.98
CA LEU A 166 -3.11 -20.39 5.21
C LEU A 166 -4.58 -20.11 5.58
N VAL A 167 -5.43 -19.76 4.60
CA VAL A 167 -6.84 -19.40 4.85
C VAL A 167 -7.72 -20.64 5.08
N TYR A 168 -7.60 -21.69 4.26
CA TYR A 168 -8.51 -22.83 4.34
C TYR A 168 -8.11 -23.88 5.37
N ILE A 169 -6.83 -24.00 5.71
CA ILE A 169 -6.34 -25.04 6.63
C ILE A 169 -5.86 -24.43 7.94
N ILE A 170 -4.94 -23.46 7.88
CA ILE A 170 -4.29 -22.94 9.10
C ILE A 170 -5.19 -21.97 9.87
N ALA A 171 -5.93 -21.09 9.19
CA ALA A 171 -6.80 -20.12 9.84
C ALA A 171 -7.90 -20.77 10.69
N PRO A 172 -8.65 -21.81 10.24
CA PRO A 172 -9.64 -22.46 11.09
C PRO A 172 -9.02 -23.26 12.25
N LEU A 173 -7.78 -23.76 12.10
CA LEU A 173 -7.12 -24.57 13.13
C LEU A 173 -6.37 -23.73 14.17
N HIS A 174 -5.74 -22.64 13.77
CA HIS A 174 -4.80 -21.88 14.60
C HIS A 174 -4.99 -20.36 14.54
N GLY A 175 -5.94 -19.85 13.75
CA GLY A 175 -6.12 -18.42 13.50
C GLY A 175 -6.48 -17.62 14.76
N GLU A 176 -7.31 -18.16 15.65
CA GLU A 176 -7.70 -17.47 16.89
C GLU A 176 -6.59 -17.49 17.96
N THR A 177 -5.73 -18.51 17.92
CA THR A 177 -4.63 -18.67 18.89
C THR A 177 -3.35 -17.93 18.51
N ASN A 178 -3.06 -17.80 17.21
CA ASN A 178 -1.79 -17.28 16.72
C ASN A 178 -2.00 -16.16 15.69
N PRO A 179 -1.81 -14.88 16.06
CA PRO A 179 -2.02 -13.75 15.14
C PRO A 179 -1.06 -13.74 13.95
N MET A 180 0.05 -14.48 14.03
CA MET A 180 1.03 -14.64 12.94
C MET A 180 0.40 -15.13 11.64
N VAL A 181 -0.62 -16.00 11.71
CA VAL A 181 -1.30 -16.55 10.51
C VAL A 181 -1.92 -15.43 9.68
N TYR A 182 -2.63 -14.51 10.33
CA TYR A 182 -3.26 -13.37 9.64
C TYR A 182 -2.22 -12.36 9.15
N ILE A 183 -1.15 -12.13 9.91
CA ILE A 183 -0.06 -11.24 9.51
C ILE A 183 0.61 -11.76 8.23
N THR A 184 0.98 -13.05 8.18
CA THR A 184 1.61 -13.65 7.00
C THR A 184 0.66 -13.64 5.80
N THR A 185 -0.63 -13.95 6.01
CA THR A 185 -1.63 -13.91 4.94
C THR A 185 -1.78 -12.51 4.36
N CYS A 186 -1.87 -11.49 5.22
CA CYS A 186 -1.94 -10.09 4.80
C CYS A 186 -0.67 -9.65 4.06
N SER A 187 0.52 -10.07 4.50
CA SER A 187 1.78 -9.75 3.80
C SER A 187 1.83 -10.34 2.39
N LEU A 188 1.37 -11.59 2.20
CA LEU A 188 1.32 -12.22 0.88
C LEU A 188 0.32 -11.53 -0.05
N ILE A 189 -0.87 -11.19 0.43
CA ILE A 189 -1.85 -10.43 -0.37
C ILE A 189 -1.31 -9.03 -0.67
N GLY A 190 -0.72 -8.38 0.32
CA GLY A 190 -0.14 -7.04 0.21
C GLY A 190 0.96 -6.96 -0.84
N SER A 191 1.79 -8.00 -1.00
CA SER A 191 2.82 -8.00 -2.05
C SER A 191 2.23 -7.98 -3.46
N PHE A 192 1.14 -8.73 -3.73
CA PHE A 192 0.44 -8.63 -5.02
C PHE A 192 -0.20 -7.26 -5.22
N LEU A 193 -0.79 -6.72 -4.16
CA LEU A 193 -1.45 -5.43 -4.21
C LEU A 193 -0.45 -4.33 -4.57
N VAL A 194 0.74 -4.30 -3.96
CA VAL A 194 1.78 -3.29 -4.26
C VAL A 194 2.24 -3.39 -5.72
N LEU A 195 2.50 -4.60 -6.23
CA LEU A 195 2.90 -4.79 -7.64
C LEU A 195 1.81 -4.33 -8.61
N SER A 196 0.54 -4.63 -8.29
CA SER A 196 -0.61 -4.22 -9.09
C SER A 196 -0.82 -2.70 -9.05
N CYS A 197 -0.72 -2.09 -7.87
CA CYS A 197 -0.81 -0.64 -7.68
C CYS A 197 0.31 0.08 -8.43
N GLN A 198 1.52 -0.46 -8.44
CA GLN A 198 2.63 0.12 -9.19
C GLN A 198 2.37 0.04 -10.70
N GLY A 199 2.02 -1.15 -11.23
CA GLY A 199 1.72 -1.30 -12.65
C GLY A 199 0.58 -0.41 -13.13
N LEU A 200 -0.52 -0.35 -12.36
CA LEU A 200 -1.66 0.51 -12.65
C LEU A 200 -1.33 2.00 -12.48
N GLY A 201 -0.60 2.37 -11.43
CA GLY A 201 -0.22 3.75 -11.13
C GLY A 201 0.67 4.33 -12.22
N SER A 202 1.72 3.62 -12.63
CA SER A 202 2.61 4.04 -13.72
C SER A 202 1.86 4.14 -15.05
N SER A 203 1.00 3.17 -15.37
CA SER A 203 0.17 3.20 -16.59
C SER A 203 -0.80 4.39 -16.63
N LEU A 204 -1.38 4.71 -15.48
CA LEU A 204 -2.29 5.84 -15.34
C LEU A 204 -1.55 7.17 -15.47
N ALA A 205 -0.37 7.30 -14.86
CA ALA A 205 0.50 8.47 -15.02
C ALA A 205 0.90 8.68 -16.48
N TYR A 206 1.32 7.62 -17.16
CA TYR A 206 1.67 7.67 -18.59
C TYR A 206 0.49 8.15 -19.44
N THR A 207 -0.71 7.64 -19.19
CA THR A 207 -1.92 8.00 -19.92
C THR A 207 -2.34 9.46 -19.69
N PHE A 208 -2.23 9.97 -18.45
CA PHE A 208 -2.51 11.37 -18.17
C PHE A 208 -1.48 12.32 -18.81
N SER A 209 -0.23 11.91 -18.91
CA SER A 209 0.83 12.68 -19.57
C SER A 209 0.70 12.69 -21.11
N HIS A 210 0.16 11.62 -21.71
CA HIS A 210 0.00 11.46 -23.17
C HIS A 210 -1.47 11.53 -23.66
N TRP A 211 -2.33 12.25 -22.93
CA TRP A 211 -3.79 12.31 -23.12
C TRP A 211 -4.26 12.59 -24.57
N ASN A 212 -3.48 13.35 -25.34
CA ASN A 212 -3.83 13.74 -26.71
C ASN A 212 -3.19 12.87 -27.82
N GLU A 213 -2.18 12.04 -27.52
CA GLU A 213 -1.38 11.35 -28.54
C GLU A 213 -1.49 9.81 -28.47
N ASP A 214 -1.56 9.19 -27.28
CA ASP A 214 -1.72 7.73 -27.13
C ASP A 214 -2.43 7.35 -25.81
N ASN A 215 -3.76 7.23 -25.86
CA ASN A 215 -4.57 6.88 -24.70
C ASN A 215 -4.52 5.37 -24.41
N GLN A 216 -3.83 4.95 -23.35
CA GLN A 216 -3.75 3.52 -23.00
C GLN A 216 -5.06 2.92 -22.47
N PHE A 217 -6.03 3.77 -22.10
CA PHE A 217 -7.42 3.33 -21.85
C PHE A 217 -8.08 2.67 -23.08
N LEU A 218 -7.54 2.85 -24.30
CA LEU A 218 -8.01 2.13 -25.48
C LEU A 218 -7.54 0.66 -25.54
N GLN A 219 -6.52 0.25 -24.77
CA GLN A 219 -5.82 -1.02 -25.01
C GLN A 219 -6.24 -2.21 -24.11
N TRP A 220 -7.23 -2.08 -23.20
CA TRP A 220 -7.81 -3.24 -22.47
C TRP A 220 -9.16 -2.91 -21.78
N PRO A 221 -9.92 -3.88 -21.24
CA PRO A 221 -11.09 -4.55 -21.83
C PRO A 221 -12.37 -3.69 -21.95
N ILE A 222 -12.29 -2.36 -21.84
CA ILE A 222 -13.44 -1.43 -21.88
C ILE A 222 -13.83 -1.08 -23.34
N TYR A 223 -12.96 -1.39 -24.30
CA TYR A 223 -13.19 -1.18 -25.73
C TYR A 223 -14.53 -1.73 -26.28
N PRO A 224 -15.04 -2.91 -25.86
CA PRO A 224 -16.34 -3.40 -26.29
C PRO A 224 -17.51 -2.56 -25.74
N LEU A 225 -17.35 -1.96 -24.55
CA LEU A 225 -18.41 -1.20 -23.87
C LEU A 225 -18.60 0.18 -24.49
N MET A 226 -17.52 0.85 -24.88
CA MET A 226 -17.59 2.17 -25.53
C MET A 226 -17.96 2.10 -27.03
N ARG A 227 -17.73 0.97 -27.72
CA ARG A 227 -18.26 0.76 -29.09
C ARG A 227 -19.77 0.51 -29.09
N SER A 228 -20.32 -0.11 -28.06
CA SER A 228 -21.76 -0.36 -27.95
C SER A 228 -22.60 0.91 -27.77
N SER A 229 -21.99 2.04 -27.38
CA SER A 229 -22.69 3.33 -27.24
C SER A 229 -22.56 4.24 -28.47
N ARG A 230 -21.87 3.79 -29.53
CA ARG A 230 -21.60 4.59 -30.75
C ARG A 230 -22.21 4.01 -32.04
N SER A 231 -23.19 3.12 -31.93
CA SER A 231 -24.01 2.69 -33.08
C SER A 231 -25.34 3.45 -33.14
N PRO A 232 -25.50 4.35 -34.11
CA PRO A 232 -26.64 4.31 -35.02
C PRO A 232 -26.26 3.65 -36.35
#